data_AF-A0A4V3HYQ0-F1
#
_entry.id   AF-A0A4V3HYQ0-F1
#
_cell.length_a   1.000
_cell.length_b   1.000
_cell.length_c   1.000
_cell.angle_alpha   90.00
_cell.angle_beta   90.00
_cell.angle_gamma   90.00
#
_symmetry.space_group_name_H-M   'P 1'
#
loop_
_entity.id
_entity.type
_entity.pdbx_description
1 polymer ?
#
loop_
_entity_poly.entity_id
_entity_poly.type
_entity_poly.pdbx_seq_one_letter_code
_entity_poly.pdbx_strand_id
1 'polypeptide(L)'
;MTALPEFETLDPIAAKVELARGTLQIVASQRTNTVVDVRPRNAAKALDVKTAERTKVTFSKGALTVLSSQGLTFRTGTIDIIIELPTQSILDIAVASAEVRADGAFGDVQFQSASGDLLIDAITGDARLNTASGGVSIRELTGDAGFNTARGELAVKELRGNIKAASSSGSVTIGSAVVGGLIFDTASGDTSIGIATGTAARLQIDTASGVLTNSLDSVDGPLAGDEKFLVKVRSASGDVELHRPVGVAG
;
A
#
# COMPACT_ATOMS: atom_id res chain seq x y z
N MET A 1 -27.34 14.09 12.61
CA MET A 1 -27.35 12.86 11.80
C MET A 1 -27.32 13.29 10.34
N THR A 2 -26.12 13.39 9.76
CA THR A 2 -25.95 13.68 8.33
C THR A 2 -26.25 12.39 7.58
N ALA A 3 -27.12 12.45 6.56
CA ALA A 3 -27.43 11.29 5.74
C ALA A 3 -26.14 10.75 5.11
N LEU A 4 -25.91 9.44 5.22
CA LEU A 4 -24.78 8.75 4.58
C LEU A 4 -25.03 8.76 3.07
N PRO A 5 -24.16 9.39 2.24
CA PRO A 5 -24.29 9.28 0.80
C PRO A 5 -24.18 7.82 0.38
N GLU A 6 -25.26 7.30 -0.19
CA GLU A 6 -25.34 5.96 -0.76
C GLU A 6 -25.56 6.07 -2.27
N PHE A 7 -24.79 5.30 -3.03
CA PHE A 7 -24.83 5.29 -4.49
C PHE A 7 -24.95 3.86 -5.00
N GLU A 8 -25.79 3.62 -6.01
CA GLU A 8 -25.82 2.32 -6.69
C GLU A 8 -24.55 2.13 -7.54
N THR A 9 -23.84 1.03 -7.31
CA THR A 9 -22.55 0.70 -7.93
C THR A 9 -22.49 -0.79 -8.25
N LEU A 10 -23.09 -1.17 -9.37
CA LEU A 10 -23.16 -2.57 -9.83
C LEU A 10 -21.81 -3.11 -10.34
N ASP A 11 -20.89 -2.20 -10.70
CA ASP A 11 -19.56 -2.50 -11.20
C ASP A 11 -18.49 -1.85 -10.30
N PRO A 12 -17.24 -2.35 -10.32
CA PRO A 12 -16.11 -1.70 -9.65
C PRO A 12 -15.98 -0.22 -10.03
N ILE A 13 -15.67 0.62 -9.05
CA ILE A 13 -15.62 2.08 -9.21
C ILE A 13 -14.19 2.60 -9.15
N ALA A 14 -13.99 3.84 -9.59
CA ALA A 14 -12.79 4.61 -9.28
C ALA A 14 -13.06 5.51 -8.06
N ALA A 15 -12.37 5.28 -6.96
CA ALA A 15 -12.50 6.06 -5.73
C ALA A 15 -11.30 6.98 -5.53
N LYS A 16 -11.53 8.29 -5.70
CA LYS A 16 -10.56 9.32 -5.40
C LYS A 16 -10.81 9.93 -4.02
N VAL A 17 -9.82 9.91 -3.14
CA VAL A 17 -9.93 10.43 -1.77
C VAL A 17 -8.77 11.35 -1.44
N GLU A 18 -9.07 12.59 -1.06
CA GLU A 18 -8.09 13.56 -0.57
C GLU A 18 -8.36 13.88 0.92
N LEU A 19 -7.47 13.40 1.78
CA LEU A 19 -7.57 13.54 3.24
C LEU A 19 -6.39 14.30 3.85
N ALA A 20 -6.62 15.47 4.42
CA ALA A 20 -5.55 16.18 5.11
C ALA A 20 -5.12 15.46 6.41
N ARG A 21 -6.06 15.16 7.30
CA ARG A 21 -5.77 14.58 8.62
C ARG A 21 -6.89 13.66 9.11
N GLY A 22 -6.48 12.53 9.67
CA GLY A 22 -7.38 11.63 10.38
C GLY A 22 -7.20 10.18 9.99
N THR A 23 -8.30 9.47 9.79
CA THR A 23 -8.29 8.07 9.36
C THR A 23 -9.19 7.89 8.15
N LEU A 24 -8.74 7.02 7.24
CA LEU A 24 -9.52 6.57 6.10
C LEU A 24 -9.62 5.05 6.17
N GLN A 25 -10.82 4.54 6.31
CA GLN A 25 -11.10 3.12 6.15
C GLN A 25 -11.85 2.89 4.85
N ILE A 26 -11.38 1.95 4.05
CA ILE A 26 -12.02 1.52 2.81
C ILE A 26 -12.27 0.03 2.93
N VAL A 27 -13.50 -0.41 2.69
CA VAL A 27 -13.90 -1.81 2.76
C VAL A 27 -14.45 -2.23 1.41
N ALA A 28 -13.69 -3.07 0.72
CA ALA A 28 -14.07 -3.71 -0.54
C ALA A 28 -14.76 -5.06 -0.27
N SER A 29 -16.01 -5.20 -0.74
CA SER A 29 -16.78 -6.43 -0.58
C SER A 29 -17.64 -6.74 -1.82
N GLN A 30 -18.27 -7.93 -1.84
CA GLN A 30 -19.25 -8.30 -2.86
C GLN A 30 -20.56 -7.56 -2.62
N ARG A 31 -20.58 -6.27 -2.96
CA ARG A 31 -21.71 -5.36 -2.78
C ARG A 31 -22.02 -4.63 -4.07
N THR A 32 -23.25 -4.13 -4.15
CA THR A 32 -23.77 -3.39 -5.32
C THR A 32 -24.04 -1.92 -5.01
N ASN A 33 -23.53 -1.44 -3.87
CA ASN A 33 -23.67 -0.06 -3.43
C ASN A 33 -22.35 0.48 -2.91
N THR A 34 -22.21 1.79 -2.98
CA THR A 34 -21.12 2.53 -2.36
C THR A 34 -21.67 3.46 -1.30
N VAL A 35 -21.18 3.29 -0.07
CA VAL A 35 -21.57 4.11 1.08
C VAL A 35 -20.35 4.89 1.54
N VAL A 36 -20.54 6.18 1.81
CA VAL A 36 -19.51 7.04 2.38
C VAL A 36 -20.00 7.58 3.72
N ASP A 37 -19.17 7.47 4.74
CA ASP A 37 -19.41 8.06 6.05
C ASP A 37 -18.28 9.04 6.36
N VAL A 38 -18.63 10.28 6.69
CA VAL A 38 -17.66 11.32 7.05
C VAL A 38 -18.04 11.87 8.41
N ARG A 39 -17.15 11.70 9.38
CA ARG A 39 -17.39 12.12 10.77
C ARG A 39 -16.26 13.00 11.27
N PRO A 40 -16.56 14.03 12.09
CA PRO A 40 -15.52 14.71 12.83
C PRO A 40 -14.94 13.74 13.87
N ARG A 41 -13.61 13.68 14.00
CA ARG A 41 -12.99 12.84 15.04
C ARG A 41 -13.39 13.28 16.44
N ASN A 42 -13.52 14.58 16.65
CA ASN A 42 -14.03 15.14 17.90
C ASN A 42 -15.20 16.10 17.63
N ALA A 43 -16.41 15.66 17.95
CA ALA A 43 -17.64 16.44 17.77
C ALA A 43 -17.71 17.72 18.63
N ALA A 44 -16.92 17.82 19.71
CA ALA A 44 -16.82 19.04 20.53
C ALA A 44 -15.86 20.08 19.92
N LYS A 45 -15.04 19.69 18.95
CA LYS A 45 -14.06 20.59 18.32
C LYS A 45 -14.62 21.18 17.05
N ALA A 46 -14.94 22.47 17.09
CA ALA A 46 -15.56 23.19 15.98
C ALA A 46 -14.77 23.10 14.65
N LEU A 47 -13.44 22.94 14.71
CA LEU A 47 -12.63 22.77 13.50
C LEU A 47 -12.85 21.40 12.84
N ASP A 48 -12.98 20.34 13.63
CA ASP A 48 -13.22 18.97 13.13
C ASP A 48 -14.63 18.90 12.53
N VAL A 49 -15.64 19.44 13.24
CA VAL A 49 -17.03 19.54 12.75
C VAL A 49 -17.11 20.30 11.42
N LYS A 50 -16.50 21.50 11.36
CA LYS A 50 -16.47 22.30 10.12
C LYS A 50 -15.77 21.59 8.96
N THR A 51 -14.78 20.75 9.25
CA THR A 51 -14.05 20.01 8.21
C THR A 51 -14.90 18.86 7.68
N ALA A 52 -15.59 18.13 8.56
CA ALA A 52 -16.53 17.09 8.15
C ALA A 52 -17.68 17.66 7.31
N GLU A 53 -18.29 18.78 7.73
CA GLU A 53 -19.36 19.46 7.00
C GLU A 53 -18.93 20.03 5.63
N ARG A 54 -17.66 20.45 5.51
CA ARG A 54 -17.10 20.97 4.25
C ARG A 54 -16.57 19.87 3.33
N THR A 55 -16.49 18.63 3.81
CA THR A 55 -16.01 17.53 3.01
C THR A 55 -16.99 17.27 1.88
N LYS A 56 -16.49 17.38 0.65
CA LYS A 56 -17.31 17.21 -0.55
C LYS A 56 -17.26 15.75 -0.98
N VAL A 57 -18.41 15.10 -1.00
CA VAL A 57 -18.60 13.75 -1.54
C VAL A 57 -19.42 13.84 -2.81
N THR A 58 -18.86 13.39 -3.93
CA THR A 58 -19.56 13.34 -5.23
C THR A 58 -19.36 11.99 -5.87
N PHE A 59 -20.41 11.46 -6.48
CA PHE A 59 -20.34 10.26 -7.30
C PHE A 59 -20.93 10.55 -8.68
N SER A 60 -20.18 10.26 -9.74
CA SER A 60 -20.67 10.42 -11.11
C SER A 60 -19.99 9.42 -12.03
N LYS A 61 -20.78 8.72 -12.85
CA LYS A 61 -20.29 7.80 -13.89
C LYS A 61 -19.25 6.78 -13.38
N GLY A 62 -19.48 6.18 -12.22
CA GLY A 62 -18.55 5.20 -11.64
C GLY A 62 -17.32 5.80 -10.96
N ALA A 63 -17.24 7.13 -10.83
CA ALA A 63 -16.16 7.80 -10.11
C ALA A 63 -16.68 8.42 -8.81
N LEU A 64 -16.19 7.93 -7.67
CA LEU A 64 -16.36 8.53 -6.36
C LEU A 64 -15.23 9.55 -6.12
N THR A 65 -15.57 10.71 -5.59
CA THR A 65 -14.61 11.73 -5.21
C THR A 65 -14.96 12.28 -3.83
N VAL A 66 -14.01 12.17 -2.89
CA VAL A 66 -14.12 12.63 -1.50
C VAL A 66 -13.00 13.62 -1.22
N LEU A 67 -13.33 14.89 -1.00
CA LEU A 67 -12.35 15.97 -0.85
C LEU A 67 -12.55 16.69 0.49
N SER A 68 -11.60 16.53 1.42
CA SER A 68 -11.67 17.10 2.79
C SER A 68 -10.97 18.45 2.96
N SER A 69 -10.00 18.78 2.10
CA SER A 69 -9.10 19.92 2.26
C SER A 69 -9.32 21.02 1.23
N GLN A 70 -10.59 21.34 0.95
CA GLN A 70 -10.96 22.37 -0.02
C GLN A 70 -11.11 23.76 0.63
N GLY A 71 -10.32 24.74 0.18
CA GLY A 71 -10.49 26.17 0.53
C GLY A 71 -9.18 26.96 0.75
N LEU A 72 -9.27 28.30 0.72
CA LEU A 72 -8.13 29.23 0.86
C LEU A 72 -7.41 29.19 2.23
N THR A 73 -7.97 28.49 3.22
CA THR A 73 -7.45 28.44 4.59
C THR A 73 -6.80 27.09 4.89
N PHE A 74 -5.49 27.07 5.14
CA PHE A 74 -4.67 25.88 5.47
C PHE A 74 -5.00 25.18 6.81
N ARG A 75 -6.10 25.53 7.49
CA ARG A 75 -6.49 24.91 8.76
C ARG A 75 -7.58 23.88 8.51
N THR A 76 -7.17 22.62 8.45
CA THR A 76 -8.08 21.45 8.43
C THR A 76 -8.18 20.85 9.82
N GLY A 77 -9.38 20.41 10.19
CA GLY A 77 -9.63 19.58 11.36
C GLY A 77 -9.27 18.13 11.08
N THR A 78 -9.48 17.28 12.08
CA THR A 78 -9.29 15.83 11.96
C THR A 78 -10.64 15.17 11.74
N ILE A 79 -10.74 14.36 10.68
CA ILE A 79 -11.98 13.65 10.32
C ILE A 79 -11.70 12.17 10.11
N ASP A 80 -12.69 11.35 10.38
CA ASP A 80 -12.66 9.92 10.12
C ASP A 80 -13.61 9.64 8.96
N ILE A 81 -13.10 8.97 7.92
CA ILE A 81 -13.85 8.64 6.71
C ILE A 81 -13.92 7.12 6.59
N ILE A 82 -15.12 6.60 6.37
CA ILE A 82 -15.35 5.18 6.04
C ILE A 82 -15.97 5.12 4.64
N ILE A 83 -15.41 4.30 3.76
CA ILE A 83 -15.91 4.07 2.41
C ILE A 83 -16.13 2.58 2.25
N GLU A 84 -17.34 2.22 1.89
CA GLU A 84 -17.76 0.87 1.62
C GLU A 84 -18.05 0.76 0.12
N LEU A 85 -17.33 -0.08 -0.62
CA LEU A 85 -17.41 -0.13 -2.09
C LEU A 85 -17.26 -1.55 -2.67
N PRO A 86 -17.63 -1.79 -3.94
CA PRO A 86 -17.45 -3.09 -4.60
C PRO A 86 -15.98 -3.52 -4.68
N THR A 87 -15.70 -4.82 -4.54
CA THR A 87 -14.35 -5.36 -4.76
C THR A 87 -13.83 -5.05 -6.17
N GLN A 88 -12.50 -5.09 -6.34
CA GLN A 88 -11.80 -4.73 -7.58
C GLN A 88 -11.91 -3.26 -7.97
N SER A 89 -12.45 -2.41 -7.10
CA SER A 89 -12.43 -0.96 -7.31
C SER A 89 -11.01 -0.42 -7.32
N ILE A 90 -10.82 0.64 -8.10
CA ILE A 90 -9.54 1.36 -8.26
C ILE A 90 -9.48 2.47 -7.23
N LEU A 91 -8.33 2.66 -6.60
CA LEU A 91 -8.12 3.67 -5.55
C LEU A 91 -7.12 4.74 -6.02
N ASP A 92 -7.46 6.01 -5.82
CA ASP A 92 -6.55 7.15 -5.90
C ASP A 92 -6.61 7.93 -4.58
N ILE A 93 -5.63 7.72 -3.72
CA ILE A 93 -5.62 8.19 -2.34
C ILE A 93 -4.47 9.16 -2.15
N ALA A 94 -4.79 10.39 -1.78
CA ALA A 94 -3.81 11.39 -1.39
C ALA A 94 -4.06 11.85 0.04
N VAL A 95 -3.07 11.64 0.92
CA VAL A 95 -3.16 12.04 2.32
C VAL A 95 -1.97 12.90 2.76
N ALA A 96 -2.20 13.86 3.66
CA ALA A 96 -1.10 14.63 4.23
C ALA A 96 -0.58 14.02 5.54
N SER A 97 -1.48 13.68 6.47
CA SER A 97 -1.13 13.06 7.76
C SER A 97 -2.29 12.20 8.25
N ALA A 98 -2.43 11.01 7.69
CA ALA A 98 -3.53 10.11 7.99
C ALA A 98 -3.12 8.64 7.90
N GLU A 99 -3.76 7.81 8.72
CA GLU A 99 -3.69 6.37 8.61
C GLU A 99 -4.76 5.89 7.64
N VAL A 100 -4.38 5.04 6.70
CA VAL A 100 -5.27 4.49 5.69
C VAL A 100 -5.32 2.97 5.84
N ARG A 101 -6.53 2.44 5.98
CA ARG A 101 -6.80 1.02 6.01
C ARG A 101 -7.72 0.64 4.86
N ALA A 102 -7.29 -0.27 4.02
CA ALA A 102 -8.02 -0.76 2.86
C ALA A 102 -8.22 -2.28 3.01
N ASP A 103 -9.37 -2.68 3.53
CA ASP A 103 -9.76 -4.07 3.75
C ASP A 103 -10.42 -4.63 2.48
N GLY A 104 -10.05 -5.86 2.08
CA GLY A 104 -10.54 -6.51 0.85
C GLY A 104 -9.58 -6.44 -0.36
N ALA A 105 -10.09 -6.80 -1.54
CA ALA A 105 -9.31 -6.86 -2.78
C ALA A 105 -9.63 -5.68 -3.70
N PHE A 106 -8.59 -5.00 -4.15
CA PHE A 106 -8.64 -3.80 -5.00
C PHE A 106 -7.91 -4.04 -6.32
N GLY A 107 -8.33 -3.32 -7.36
CA GLY A 107 -7.65 -3.32 -8.65
C GLY A 107 -6.40 -2.44 -8.58
N ASP A 108 -6.32 -1.44 -9.44
CA ASP A 108 -5.20 -0.49 -9.41
C ASP A 108 -5.26 0.41 -8.17
N VAL A 109 -4.10 0.71 -7.60
CA VAL A 109 -3.97 1.55 -6.39
C VAL A 109 -2.90 2.62 -6.60
N GLN A 110 -3.31 3.87 -6.56
CA GLN A 110 -2.42 5.01 -6.43
C GLN A 110 -2.51 5.57 -5.00
N PHE A 111 -1.36 5.63 -4.32
CA PHE A 111 -1.25 6.16 -2.97
C PHE A 111 -0.16 7.23 -2.91
N GLN A 112 -0.52 8.38 -2.35
CA GLN A 112 0.38 9.49 -2.10
C GLN A 112 0.22 9.94 -0.65
N SER A 113 1.33 9.98 0.09
CA SER A 113 1.34 10.41 1.48
C SER A 113 2.51 11.33 1.77
N ALA A 114 2.27 12.42 2.50
CA ALA A 114 3.37 13.14 3.15
C ALA A 114 3.77 12.41 4.44
N SER A 115 2.78 12.06 5.25
CA SER A 115 2.97 11.27 6.46
C SER A 115 1.79 10.35 6.74
N GLY A 116 2.07 9.17 7.29
CA GLY A 116 1.06 8.19 7.67
C GLY A 116 1.11 6.93 6.81
N ASP A 117 0.55 5.88 7.39
CA ASP A 117 0.74 4.51 6.93
C ASP A 117 -0.46 4.04 6.08
N LEU A 118 -0.17 3.17 5.12
CA LEU A 118 -1.19 2.44 4.36
C LEU A 118 -1.12 0.96 4.75
N LEU A 119 -2.24 0.41 5.22
CA LEU A 119 -2.44 -1.02 5.37
C LEU A 119 -3.48 -1.46 4.35
N ILE A 120 -3.11 -2.36 3.46
CA ILE A 120 -3.99 -2.87 2.41
C ILE A 120 -3.94 -4.38 2.31
N ASP A 121 -5.10 -4.99 2.17
CA ASP A 121 -5.25 -6.44 2.15
C ASP A 121 -4.74 -7.06 0.85
N ALA A 122 -5.36 -6.74 -0.29
CA ALA A 122 -4.98 -7.32 -1.56
C ALA A 122 -5.03 -6.29 -2.69
N ILE A 123 -3.98 -6.29 -3.50
CA ILE A 123 -3.89 -5.52 -4.74
C ILE A 123 -3.72 -6.51 -5.89
N THR A 124 -4.71 -6.55 -6.78
CA THR A 124 -4.71 -7.42 -7.97
C THR A 124 -4.29 -6.70 -9.24
N GLY A 125 -4.35 -5.36 -9.25
CA GLY A 125 -3.87 -4.52 -10.35
C GLY A 125 -2.51 -3.89 -10.05
N ASP A 126 -2.22 -2.78 -10.74
CA ASP A 126 -0.95 -2.06 -10.58
C ASP A 126 -0.99 -1.09 -9.38
N ALA A 127 0.10 -1.06 -8.60
CA ALA A 127 0.26 -0.16 -7.48
C ALA A 127 1.31 0.93 -7.75
N ARG A 128 0.98 2.19 -7.43
CA ARG A 128 1.93 3.32 -7.39
C ARG A 128 1.87 3.98 -6.03
N LEU A 129 2.92 3.77 -5.24
CA LEU A 129 2.96 4.06 -3.81
C LEU A 129 4.07 5.09 -3.56
N ASN A 130 3.71 6.32 -3.22
CA ASN A 130 4.67 7.39 -2.95
C ASN A 130 4.46 7.96 -1.55
N THR A 131 5.47 7.90 -0.70
CA THR A 131 5.38 8.37 0.69
C THR A 131 6.63 9.13 1.10
N ALA A 132 6.50 10.32 1.69
CA ALA A 132 7.67 11.03 2.20
C ALA A 132 8.18 10.38 3.51
N SER A 133 7.28 10.15 4.47
CA SER A 133 7.59 9.44 5.72
C SER A 133 6.37 8.65 6.23
N GLY A 134 6.34 7.35 6.00
CA GLY A 134 5.24 6.46 6.39
C GLY A 134 5.41 5.11 5.73
N GLY A 135 4.91 4.06 6.38
CA GLY A 135 5.00 2.69 5.91
C GLY A 135 3.85 2.30 4.97
N VAL A 136 4.10 1.34 4.10
CA VAL A 136 3.05 0.66 3.34
C VAL A 136 3.14 -0.83 3.64
N SER A 137 2.06 -1.41 4.14
CA SER A 137 1.93 -2.83 4.40
C SER A 137 0.86 -3.42 3.48
N ILE A 138 1.27 -4.35 2.63
CA ILE A 138 0.41 -5.07 1.69
C ILE A 138 0.38 -6.53 2.11
N ARG A 139 -0.80 -7.09 2.39
CA ARG A 139 -0.88 -8.51 2.73
C ARG A 139 -0.66 -9.39 1.50
N GLU A 140 -1.23 -9.04 0.35
CA GLU A 140 -1.12 -9.82 -0.89
C GLU A 140 -1.01 -8.90 -2.11
N LEU A 141 0.02 -9.11 -2.92
CA LEU A 141 0.24 -8.36 -4.16
C LEU A 141 0.40 -9.34 -5.32
N THR A 142 -0.52 -9.30 -6.29
CA THR A 142 -0.45 -10.14 -7.50
C THR A 142 -0.18 -9.35 -8.78
N GLY A 143 -0.31 -8.02 -8.75
CA GLY A 143 0.13 -7.14 -9.82
C GLY A 143 1.52 -6.55 -9.61
N ASP A 144 1.86 -5.54 -10.40
CA ASP A 144 3.15 -4.84 -10.29
C ASP A 144 3.05 -3.61 -9.38
N ALA A 145 4.08 -3.36 -8.57
CA ALA A 145 4.12 -2.21 -7.66
C ALA A 145 5.37 -1.35 -7.87
N GLY A 146 5.16 -0.04 -7.98
CA GLY A 146 6.20 0.97 -7.82
C GLY A 146 6.11 1.61 -6.44
N PHE A 147 7.21 1.60 -5.68
CA PHE A 147 7.29 2.22 -4.35
C PHE A 147 8.43 3.24 -4.29
N ASN A 148 8.13 4.49 -3.96
CA ASN A 148 9.14 5.51 -3.73
C ASN A 148 8.96 6.14 -2.36
N THR A 149 10.04 6.19 -1.59
CA THR A 149 10.01 6.86 -0.29
C THR A 149 11.32 7.54 0.08
N ALA A 150 11.27 8.58 0.93
CA ALA A 150 12.48 9.08 1.55
C ALA A 150 12.94 8.17 2.70
N ARG A 151 12.03 7.81 3.63
CA ARG A 151 12.36 7.10 4.89
C ARG A 151 11.33 6.05 5.32
N GLY A 152 10.33 5.76 4.50
CA GLY A 152 9.26 4.80 4.81
C GLY A 152 9.69 3.35 4.63
N GLU A 153 8.87 2.43 5.13
CA GLU A 153 9.04 0.99 4.93
C GLU A 153 8.00 0.46 3.94
N LEU A 154 8.38 -0.52 3.13
CA LEU A 154 7.43 -1.34 2.40
C LEU A 154 7.47 -2.77 2.95
N ALA A 155 6.35 -3.24 3.48
CA ALA A 155 6.15 -4.63 3.87
C ALA A 155 5.15 -5.30 2.95
N VAL A 156 5.51 -6.42 2.32
CA VAL A 156 4.59 -7.24 1.53
C VAL A 156 4.60 -8.66 2.07
N LYS A 157 3.47 -9.16 2.58
CA LYS A 157 3.43 -10.49 3.19
C LYS A 157 3.53 -11.61 2.14
N GLU A 158 2.75 -11.53 1.07
CA GLU A 158 2.84 -12.45 -0.08
C GLU A 158 2.96 -11.67 -1.39
N LEU A 159 3.99 -11.98 -2.18
CA LEU A 159 4.29 -11.33 -3.45
C LEU A 159 4.25 -12.32 -4.62
N ARG A 160 3.38 -12.03 -5.59
CA ARG A 160 3.21 -12.73 -6.87
C ARG A 160 3.23 -11.74 -8.04
N GLY A 161 4.28 -10.96 -8.16
CA GLY A 161 4.39 -9.89 -9.15
C GLY A 161 5.75 -9.19 -9.07
N ASN A 162 5.88 -8.04 -9.72
CA ASN A 162 7.13 -7.28 -9.71
C ASN A 162 7.03 -6.05 -8.81
N ILE A 163 8.02 -5.85 -7.95
CA ILE A 163 8.19 -4.62 -7.17
C ILE A 163 9.41 -3.87 -7.68
N LYS A 164 9.22 -2.59 -7.99
CA LYS A 164 10.30 -1.62 -8.17
C LYS A 164 10.24 -0.60 -7.05
N ALA A 165 11.21 -0.66 -6.13
CA ALA A 165 11.30 0.22 -4.99
C ALA A 165 12.53 1.14 -5.09
N ALA A 166 12.40 2.37 -4.63
CA ALA A 166 13.51 3.29 -4.45
C ALA A 166 13.37 4.04 -3.11
N SER A 167 14.45 4.09 -2.34
CA SER A 167 14.47 4.89 -1.11
C SER A 167 15.80 5.54 -0.80
N SER A 168 15.81 6.50 0.13
CA SER A 168 17.07 7.02 0.70
C SER A 168 17.48 6.19 1.90
N SER A 169 16.58 6.01 2.87
CA SER A 169 16.84 5.25 4.11
C SER A 169 15.66 4.37 4.53
N GLY A 170 14.80 4.00 3.59
CA GLY A 170 13.64 3.14 3.84
C GLY A 170 14.00 1.67 3.68
N SER A 171 13.28 0.76 4.34
CA SER A 171 13.48 -0.69 4.22
C SER A 171 12.42 -1.34 3.34
N VAL A 172 12.73 -2.54 2.83
CA VAL A 172 11.78 -3.40 2.13
C VAL A 172 11.79 -4.79 2.77
N THR A 173 10.62 -5.24 3.19
CA THR A 173 10.40 -6.56 3.79
C THR A 173 9.40 -7.34 2.94
N ILE A 174 9.82 -8.46 2.37
CA ILE A 174 8.93 -9.39 1.66
C ILE A 174 8.84 -10.68 2.49
N GLY A 175 7.65 -10.99 2.99
CA GLY A 175 7.44 -12.19 3.82
C GLY A 175 7.57 -13.48 3.03
N SER A 176 6.97 -13.54 1.85
CA SER A 176 6.99 -14.69 0.95
C SER A 176 6.87 -14.24 -0.52
N ALA A 177 7.98 -14.31 -1.24
CA ALA A 177 8.10 -14.07 -2.67
C ALA A 177 7.89 -15.39 -3.42
N VAL A 178 6.85 -15.45 -4.23
CA VAL A 178 6.45 -16.66 -4.94
C VAL A 178 6.87 -16.60 -6.41
N VAL A 179 6.53 -15.52 -7.11
CA VAL A 179 6.85 -15.33 -8.53
C VAL A 179 7.03 -13.85 -8.85
N GLY A 180 7.87 -13.53 -9.85
CA GLY A 180 8.11 -12.18 -10.32
C GLY A 180 9.49 -11.64 -9.94
N GLY A 181 9.57 -10.50 -9.29
CA GLY A 181 10.86 -9.96 -8.86
C GLY A 181 10.80 -8.71 -7.99
N LEU A 182 11.92 -8.42 -7.35
CA LEU A 182 12.17 -7.19 -6.61
C LEU A 182 13.39 -6.47 -7.20
N ILE A 183 13.20 -5.22 -7.60
CA ILE A 183 14.28 -4.28 -7.87
C ILE A 183 14.23 -3.22 -6.78
N PHE A 184 15.28 -3.12 -5.96
CA PHE A 184 15.35 -2.13 -4.90
C PHE A 184 16.66 -1.35 -4.95
N ASP A 185 16.56 -0.04 -5.10
CA ASP A 185 17.67 0.90 -4.99
C ASP A 185 17.53 1.69 -3.68
N THR A 186 18.53 1.63 -2.81
CA THR A 186 18.55 2.38 -1.54
C THR A 186 19.93 2.91 -1.20
N ALA A 187 20.04 3.93 -0.34
CA ALA A 187 21.34 4.34 0.19
C ALA A 187 21.70 3.51 1.43
N SER A 188 20.81 3.43 2.42
CA SER A 188 21.11 2.78 3.71
C SER A 188 19.96 1.93 4.25
N GLY A 189 19.01 1.55 3.41
CA GLY A 189 17.86 0.75 3.81
C GLY A 189 18.14 -0.74 3.84
N ASP A 190 17.63 -1.43 4.86
CA ASP A 190 17.74 -2.87 4.97
C ASP A 190 16.68 -3.57 4.10
N THR A 191 17.02 -4.77 3.63
CA THR A 191 16.15 -5.58 2.79
C THR A 191 16.04 -6.98 3.37
N SER A 192 14.82 -7.46 3.65
CA SER A 192 14.58 -8.84 4.06
C SER A 192 13.61 -9.51 3.09
N ILE A 193 13.98 -10.69 2.58
CA ILE A 193 13.21 -11.39 1.54
C ILE A 193 13.05 -12.87 1.91
N GLY A 194 11.81 -13.26 2.14
CA GLY A 194 11.37 -14.66 2.17
C GLY A 194 11.18 -15.20 0.76
N ILE A 195 11.92 -16.24 0.37
CA ILE A 195 11.69 -16.94 -0.90
C ILE A 195 10.86 -18.19 -0.66
N ALA A 196 9.65 -18.23 -1.23
CA ALA A 196 8.72 -19.34 -1.07
C ALA A 196 9.33 -20.69 -1.49
N THR A 197 8.89 -21.77 -0.84
CA THR A 197 9.25 -23.13 -1.25
C THR A 197 8.71 -23.41 -2.65
N GLY A 198 9.52 -24.01 -3.53
CA GLY A 198 9.17 -24.19 -4.95
C GLY A 198 9.45 -22.96 -5.82
N THR A 199 10.11 -21.94 -5.27
CA THR A 199 10.58 -20.77 -6.03
C THR A 199 12.11 -20.77 -6.10
N ALA A 200 12.64 -20.66 -7.32
CA ALA A 200 14.05 -20.46 -7.59
C ALA A 200 14.36 -18.96 -7.69
N ALA A 201 15.20 -18.46 -6.78
CA ALA A 201 15.60 -17.06 -6.75
C ALA A 201 16.90 -16.83 -7.52
N ARG A 202 16.90 -15.88 -8.45
CA ARG A 202 18.12 -15.35 -9.08
C ARG A 202 18.54 -14.08 -8.35
N LEU A 203 19.75 -14.06 -7.81
CA LEU A 203 20.24 -12.96 -6.97
C LEU A 203 21.24 -12.07 -7.74
N GLN A 204 21.01 -10.77 -7.72
CA GLN A 204 21.94 -9.72 -8.13
C GLN A 204 21.97 -8.66 -7.03
N ILE A 205 22.92 -8.76 -6.11
CA ILE A 205 22.99 -7.91 -4.92
C ILE A 205 24.31 -7.16 -4.93
N ASP A 206 24.22 -5.84 -5.02
CA ASP A 206 25.35 -4.92 -5.05
C ASP A 206 25.25 -4.00 -3.81
N THR A 207 26.01 -4.30 -2.75
CA THR A 207 26.12 -3.43 -1.56
C THR A 207 27.58 -2.99 -1.36
N ALA A 208 27.82 -1.71 -1.04
CA ALA A 208 29.19 -1.22 -0.88
C ALA A 208 29.79 -1.55 0.49
N SER A 209 29.00 -1.45 1.55
CA SER A 209 29.44 -1.78 2.92
C SER A 209 28.45 -2.58 3.76
N GLY A 210 27.28 -2.92 3.23
CA GLY A 210 26.30 -3.76 3.94
C GLY A 210 26.66 -5.23 3.94
N VAL A 211 26.01 -6.00 4.80
CA VAL A 211 26.19 -7.44 4.95
C VAL A 211 25.09 -8.19 4.19
N LEU A 212 25.49 -9.17 3.37
CA LEU A 212 24.57 -10.12 2.77
C LEU A 212 24.51 -11.40 3.61
N THR A 213 23.34 -11.69 4.18
CA THR A 213 23.04 -12.96 4.84
C THR A 213 22.09 -13.76 3.95
N ASN A 214 22.57 -14.89 3.42
CA ASN A 214 21.74 -15.78 2.61
C ASN A 214 21.66 -17.16 3.27
N SER A 215 20.45 -17.54 3.69
CA SER A 215 20.16 -18.85 4.29
C SER A 215 19.44 -19.80 3.34
N LEU A 216 19.34 -19.47 2.04
CA LEU A 216 18.77 -20.33 1.01
C LEU A 216 19.75 -21.41 0.56
N ASP A 217 19.24 -22.62 0.32
CA ASP A 217 20.03 -23.69 -0.31
C ASP A 217 20.39 -23.33 -1.76
N SER A 218 21.65 -23.53 -2.11
CA SER A 218 22.14 -23.32 -3.47
C SER A 218 21.63 -24.44 -4.38
N VAL A 219 21.06 -24.07 -5.53
CA VAL A 219 20.61 -24.99 -6.58
C VAL A 219 21.22 -24.58 -7.93
N ASP A 220 21.56 -25.55 -8.78
CA ASP A 220 22.19 -25.30 -10.09
C ASP A 220 21.25 -24.55 -11.06
N GLY A 221 19.96 -24.56 -10.79
CA GLY A 221 18.94 -23.84 -11.54
C GLY A 221 17.53 -24.20 -11.07
N PRO A 222 16.50 -23.54 -11.62
CA PRO A 222 15.12 -23.89 -11.35
C PRO A 222 14.84 -25.33 -11.78
N LEU A 223 14.21 -26.12 -10.91
CA LEU A 223 13.68 -27.43 -11.25
C LEU A 223 12.45 -27.28 -12.15
N ALA A 224 12.06 -28.38 -12.81
CA ALA A 224 10.85 -28.40 -13.63
C ALA A 224 9.62 -28.17 -12.74
N GLY A 225 8.94 -27.04 -12.94
CA GLY A 225 7.77 -26.63 -12.15
C GLY A 225 8.05 -25.57 -11.10
N ASP A 226 9.31 -25.17 -10.90
CA ASP A 226 9.64 -24.07 -9.99
C ASP A 226 9.18 -22.73 -10.55
N GLU A 227 8.60 -21.92 -9.67
CA GLU A 227 8.40 -20.51 -9.93
C GLU A 227 9.74 -19.76 -9.92
N LYS A 228 9.79 -18.60 -10.59
CA LYS A 228 11.02 -17.82 -10.72
C LYS A 228 10.85 -16.47 -10.05
N PHE A 229 11.85 -16.09 -9.25
CA PHE A 229 11.91 -14.79 -8.62
C PHE A 229 13.26 -14.11 -8.85
N LEU A 230 13.26 -12.90 -9.39
CA LEU A 230 14.47 -12.10 -9.56
C LEU A 230 14.64 -11.14 -8.37
N VAL A 231 15.77 -11.23 -7.67
CA VAL A 231 16.16 -10.27 -6.65
C VAL A 231 17.28 -9.40 -7.20
N LYS A 232 17.02 -8.10 -7.34
CA LYS A 232 18.03 -7.10 -7.66
C LYS A 232 18.04 -6.01 -6.59
N VAL A 233 19.07 -6.00 -5.76
CA VAL A 233 19.22 -5.00 -4.70
C VAL A 233 20.51 -4.23 -4.92
N ARG A 234 20.41 -2.90 -4.92
CA ARG A 234 21.56 -2.00 -4.91
C ARG A 234 21.48 -1.12 -3.66
N SER A 235 22.51 -1.18 -2.84
CA SER A 235 22.60 -0.41 -1.59
C SER A 235 23.99 0.20 -1.42
N ALA A 236 24.10 1.34 -0.72
CA ALA A 236 25.42 1.82 -0.30
C ALA A 236 25.85 1.11 0.98
N SER A 237 24.98 1.02 1.99
CA SER A 237 25.34 0.47 3.30
C SER A 237 24.28 -0.39 3.97
N GLY A 238 23.12 -0.58 3.35
CA GLY A 238 22.04 -1.39 3.93
C GLY A 238 22.33 -2.89 3.84
N ASP A 239 21.86 -3.63 4.83
CA ASP A 239 22.01 -5.07 4.92
C ASP A 239 20.94 -5.78 4.07
N VAL A 240 21.27 -6.96 3.58
CA VAL A 240 20.35 -7.78 2.78
C VAL A 240 20.27 -9.17 3.38
N GLU A 241 19.08 -9.56 3.79
CA GLU A 241 18.77 -10.88 4.31
C GLU A 241 17.87 -11.64 3.34
N LEU A 242 18.26 -12.86 3.00
CA LEU A 242 17.42 -13.83 2.31
C LEU A 242 17.23 -15.06 3.18
N HIS A 243 15.97 -15.45 3.33
CA HIS A 243 15.57 -16.58 4.12
C HIS A 243 14.41 -17.35 3.50
N ARG A 244 14.17 -18.57 3.98
CA ARG A 244 12.89 -19.23 3.74
C ARG A 244 11.84 -18.60 4.67
N PRO A 245 10.59 -18.41 4.22
CA PRO A 245 9.52 -17.94 5.09
C PRO A 245 9.44 -18.86 6.32
N VAL A 246 9.51 -18.28 7.51
CA VAL A 246 9.26 -19.05 8.74
C VAL A 246 7.78 -19.42 8.71
N GLY A 247 7.50 -20.69 8.43
CA GLY A 247 6.13 -21.20 8.49
C GLY A 247 5.58 -20.88 9.87
N VAL A 248 4.48 -20.14 9.95
CA VAL A 248 3.62 -20.21 11.12
C VAL A 248 3.11 -21.65 11.11
N ALA A 249 3.70 -22.51 11.94
CA ALA A 249 3.13 -23.80 12.24
C ALA A 249 1.66 -23.56 12.60
N GLY A 250 0.76 -24.22 11.88
CA GLY A 250 -0.68 -24.07 12.04
C GLY A 250 -1.18 -24.38 13.44
#